data_AF-A0A852U175-F1
#
_entry.id   AF-A0A852U175-F1
#
_cell.length_a   1.000
_cell.length_b   1.000
_cell.length_c   1.000
_cell.angle_alpha   90.00
_cell.angle_beta   90.00
_cell.angle_gamma   90.00
#
_symmetry.space_group_name_H-M   'P 1'
#
loop_
_entity.id
_entity.type
_entity.pdbx_description
1 polymer ?
#
loop_
_entity_poly.entity_id
_entity_poly.type
_entity_poly.pdbx_seq_one_letter_code
_entity_poly.pdbx_strand_id
1 'polypeptide(L)'
;MSRQEIITAITAALSSVLEREVEGTTEETRLFDELHLDSTSVLELLMSIEDGTGIEVDPENLDMNDFASVGTLATYLQSQEAAPTGAEQV
;
A
#
# COMPACT_ATOMS: atom_id res chain seq x y z
N MET A 1 -8.01 -6.42 8.28
CA MET A 1 -8.37 -7.32 7.16
C MET A 1 -7.48 -8.57 7.11
N SER A 2 -7.80 -9.57 6.28
CA SER A 2 -6.86 -10.68 5.99
C SER A 2 -5.76 -10.20 5.02
N ARG A 3 -4.55 -10.77 5.11
CA ARG A 3 -3.42 -10.39 4.24
C ARG A 3 -3.76 -10.46 2.74
N GLN A 4 -4.55 -11.44 2.34
CA GLN A 4 -5.01 -11.60 0.95
C GLN A 4 -5.94 -10.46 0.50
N GLU A 5 -6.76 -9.91 1.39
CA GLU A 5 -7.63 -8.78 1.06
C GLU A 5 -6.83 -7.50 0.89
N ILE A 6 -5.82 -7.29 1.75
CA ILE A 6 -4.88 -6.17 1.62
C ILE A 6 -4.14 -6.24 0.28
N ILE A 7 -3.61 -7.41 -0.10
CA ILE A 7 -2.94 -7.59 -1.40
C ILE A 7 -3.91 -7.33 -2.57
N THR A 8 -5.17 -7.74 -2.44
CA THR A 8 -6.20 -7.49 -3.45
C THR A 8 -6.49 -5.99 -3.58
N ALA A 9 -6.61 -5.27 -2.47
CA ALA A 9 -6.80 -3.82 -2.45
C ALA A 9 -5.60 -3.08 -3.05
N ILE A 10 -4.37 -3.46 -2.66
CA ILE A 10 -3.13 -2.93 -3.27
C ILE A 10 -3.12 -3.18 -4.78
N THR A 11 -3.48 -4.39 -5.23
CA THR A 11 -3.48 -4.75 -6.66
C THR A 11 -4.51 -3.95 -7.45
N ALA A 12 -5.69 -3.73 -6.89
CA ALA A 12 -6.71 -2.88 -7.49
C ALA A 12 -6.26 -1.41 -7.58
N ALA A 13 -5.67 -0.89 -6.49
CA ALA A 13 -5.12 0.46 -6.46
C ALA A 13 -3.97 0.64 -7.47
N LEU A 14 -3.05 -0.33 -7.55
CA LEU A 14 -1.99 -0.38 -8.55
C LEU A 14 -2.53 -0.36 -9.98
N SER A 15 -3.58 -1.14 -10.27
CA SER A 15 -4.19 -1.14 -11.60
C SER A 15 -4.77 0.22 -11.98
N SER A 16 -5.35 0.91 -11.01
CA SER A 16 -5.92 2.25 -11.22
C SER A 16 -4.84 3.30 -11.46
N VAL A 17 -3.76 3.27 -10.67
CA VAL A 17 -2.66 4.25 -10.74
C VAL A 17 -1.77 4.04 -11.96
N LEU A 18 -1.47 2.79 -12.29
CA LEU A 18 -0.63 2.46 -13.45
C LEU A 18 -1.40 2.51 -14.78
N GLU A 19 -2.71 2.80 -14.73
CA GLU A 19 -3.63 2.81 -15.87
C GLU A 19 -3.57 1.52 -16.71
N ARG A 20 -3.26 0.39 -16.05
CA ARG A 20 -3.09 -0.93 -16.68
C ARG A 20 -3.58 -2.02 -15.75
N GLU A 21 -3.98 -3.13 -16.33
CA GLU A 21 -4.33 -4.31 -15.53
C GLU A 21 -3.08 -4.89 -14.86
N VAL A 22 -3.11 -4.94 -13.52
CA VAL A 22 -2.13 -5.63 -12.69
C VAL A 22 -2.83 -6.83 -12.09
N GLU A 23 -2.44 -8.03 -12.52
CA GLU A 23 -2.97 -9.29 -11.99
C GLU A 23 -1.83 -10.16 -11.47
N GLY A 24 -2.12 -10.99 -10.47
CA GLY A 24 -1.18 -11.98 -9.97
C GLY A 24 0.00 -11.41 -9.18
N THR A 25 -0.13 -10.19 -8.66
CA THR A 25 0.85 -9.59 -7.75
C THR A 25 1.04 -10.48 -6.53
N THR A 26 2.28 -10.87 -6.27
CA THR A 26 2.66 -11.66 -5.10
C THR A 26 3.39 -10.80 -4.10
N GLU A 27 3.60 -11.32 -2.90
CA GLU A 27 4.34 -10.61 -1.85
C GLU A 27 5.78 -10.28 -2.24
N GLU A 28 6.35 -11.04 -3.19
CA GLU A 28 7.69 -10.85 -3.71
C GLU A 28 7.76 -9.80 -4.82
N THR A 29 6.61 -9.42 -5.40
CA THR A 29 6.55 -8.46 -6.51
C THR A 29 7.10 -7.11 -6.07
N ARG A 30 8.09 -6.61 -6.79
CA ARG A 30 8.77 -5.34 -6.50
C ARG A 30 8.05 -4.16 -7.12
N LEU A 31 7.61 -3.24 -6.26
CA LEU A 31 6.84 -2.05 -6.64
C LEU A 31 7.66 -1.08 -7.51
N PHE A 32 8.91 -0.82 -7.16
CA PHE A 32 9.77 0.06 -7.97
C PHE A 32 10.42 -0.64 -9.16
N ASP A 33 10.84 -1.89 -8.99
CA ASP A 33 11.69 -2.60 -9.97
C ASP A 33 10.86 -3.28 -11.08
N GLU A 34 9.70 -3.85 -10.74
CA GLU A 34 8.83 -4.55 -11.71
C GLU A 34 7.66 -3.68 -12.17
N LEU A 35 7.09 -2.89 -11.26
CA LEU A 35 5.94 -2.03 -11.56
C LEU A 35 6.33 -0.60 -11.92
N HIS A 36 7.62 -0.25 -11.84
CA HIS A 36 8.17 1.08 -12.17
C HIS A 36 7.37 2.21 -11.51
N LEU A 37 7.04 2.06 -10.23
CA LEU A 37 6.35 3.12 -9.50
C LEU A 37 7.22 4.37 -9.38
N ASP A 38 6.70 5.49 -9.87
CA ASP A 38 7.30 6.81 -9.68
C ASP A 38 6.85 7.42 -8.34
N SER A 39 7.59 8.41 -7.83
CA SER A 39 7.23 9.14 -6.60
C SER A 39 5.84 9.78 -6.64
N THR A 40 5.37 10.19 -7.83
CA THR A 40 4.00 10.66 -8.03
C THR A 40 3.00 9.52 -7.91
N SER A 41 3.24 8.40 -8.59
CA SER A 41 2.37 7.22 -8.55
C SER A 41 2.30 6.59 -7.17
N VAL A 42 3.38 6.66 -6.37
CA VAL A 42 3.35 6.22 -4.96
C VAL A 42 2.30 7.02 -4.17
N LEU A 43 2.27 8.35 -4.29
CA LEU A 43 1.27 9.15 -3.57
C LEU A 43 -0.17 8.83 -4.02
N GLU A 44 -0.39 8.63 -5.32
CA GLU A 44 -1.71 8.24 -5.83
C GLU A 44 -2.13 6.83 -5.38
N LEU A 45 -1.16 5.91 -5.28
CA LEU A 45 -1.36 4.57 -4.76
C LEU A 45 -1.79 4.61 -3.30
N LEU A 46 -1.12 5.42 -2.48
CA LEU A 46 -1.50 5.61 -1.08
C LEU A 46 -2.94 6.10 -1.00
N MET A 47 -3.28 7.21 -1.65
CA MET A 47 -4.65 7.75 -1.63
C MET A 47 -5.70 6.73 -2.07
N SER A 48 -5.40 5.94 -3.11
CA SER A 48 -6.31 4.89 -3.60
C SER A 48 -6.48 3.74 -2.60
N ILE A 49 -5.42 3.37 -1.89
CA ILE A 49 -5.48 2.38 -0.81
C ILE A 49 -6.27 2.95 0.37
N GLU A 50 -6.02 4.19 0.77
CA GLU A 50 -6.73 4.86 1.87
C GLU A 50 -8.24 4.92 1.59
N ASP A 51 -8.66 5.28 0.36
CA ASP A 51 -10.07 5.27 -0.06
C ASP A 51 -10.66 3.85 -0.08
N GLY A 52 -9.92 2.88 -0.62
CA GLY A 52 -10.39 1.50 -0.78
C GLY A 52 -10.46 0.69 0.52
N THR A 53 -9.61 1.03 1.50
CA THR A 53 -9.50 0.28 2.77
C THR A 53 -9.97 1.07 3.99
N GLY A 54 -10.03 2.39 3.90
CA GLY A 54 -10.30 3.30 5.02
C GLY A 54 -9.14 3.44 6.00
N ILE A 55 -7.94 2.94 5.66
CA ILE A 55 -6.73 3.05 6.48
C ILE A 55 -6.10 4.41 6.19
N GLU A 56 -5.78 5.21 7.21
CA GLU A 56 -4.96 6.40 7.03
C GLU A 56 -3.50 5.98 6.88
N VAL A 57 -2.81 6.45 5.84
CA VAL A 57 -1.40 6.11 5.60
C VAL A 57 -0.55 7.38 5.71
N ASP A 58 0.44 7.36 6.60
CA ASP A 58 1.30 8.51 6.83
C ASP A 58 2.57 8.42 5.95
N PRO A 59 2.68 9.25 4.89
CA PRO A 59 3.82 9.19 3.98
C PRO A 59 5.13 9.64 4.63
N GLU A 60 5.09 10.32 5.79
CA GLU A 60 6.29 10.72 6.53
C GLU A 60 6.91 9.54 7.31
N ASN A 61 6.10 8.55 7.69
CA ASN A 61 6.54 7.31 8.32
C ASN A 61 6.80 6.17 7.33
N LEU A 62 6.60 6.40 6.04
CA LEU A 62 6.84 5.41 5.01
C LEU A 62 8.28 5.48 4.51
N ASP A 63 9.00 4.38 4.67
CA ASP A 63 10.35 4.24 4.15
C ASP A 63 10.35 3.58 2.77
N MET A 64 11.44 3.76 2.02
CA MET A 64 11.66 3.04 0.75
C MET A 64 11.60 1.52 0.90
N ASN A 65 11.80 0.99 2.11
CA ASN A 65 11.68 -0.45 2.37
C ASN A 65 10.22 -0.93 2.38
N ASP A 66 9.28 -0.11 2.85
CA ASP A 66 7.85 -0.46 2.84
C ASP A 66 7.31 -0.57 1.42
N PHE A 67 7.90 0.21 0.52
CA PHE A 67 7.64 0.15 -0.91
C PHE A 67 8.59 -0.79 -1.68
N ALA A 68 9.40 -1.61 -1.00
CA ALA A 68 10.29 -2.54 -1.71
C ALA A 68 9.49 -3.59 -2.50
N SER A 69 8.42 -4.10 -1.90
CA SER A 69 7.57 -5.16 -2.46
C SER A 69 6.14 -5.04 -1.95
N VAL A 70 5.20 -5.68 -2.65
CA VAL A 70 3.79 -5.76 -2.21
C VAL A 70 3.65 -6.39 -0.83
N GLY A 71 4.50 -7.36 -0.48
CA GLY A 71 4.48 -8.00 0.84
C GLY A 71 4.86 -7.06 1.98
N THR A 72 5.83 -6.16 1.77
CA THR A 72 6.22 -5.14 2.75
C THR A 72 5.10 -4.13 2.92
N LEU A 73 4.53 -3.63 1.82
CA LEU A 73 3.41 -2.68 1.86
C LEU A 73 2.17 -3.30 2.54
N ALA A 74 1.85 -4.55 2.24
CA ALA A 74 0.76 -5.26 2.89
C ALA A 74 0.98 -5.46 4.39
N THR A 75 2.23 -5.66 4.81
CA THR A 75 2.61 -5.76 6.23
C THR A 75 2.47 -4.41 6.93
N TYR A 76 2.88 -3.33 6.27
CA TYR A 76 2.72 -1.97 6.76
C TYR A 76 1.24 -1.62 6.96
N LEU A 77 0.40 -1.84 5.95
CA LEU A 77 -1.05 -1.58 6.04
C LEU A 77 -1.72 -2.42 7.13
N GLN A 78 -1.34 -3.69 7.27
CA GLN A 78 -1.84 -4.55 8.35
C GLN A 78 -1.45 -4.02 9.74
N SER A 79 -0.27 -3.38 9.85
CA SER A 79 0.17 -2.76 11.09
C SER A 79 -0.60 -1.47 11.39
N GLN A 80 -0.94 -0.66 10.37
CA GLN A 80 -1.79 0.52 10.52
C GLN A 80 -3.21 0.14 10.96
N GLU A 81 -3.80 -0.94 10.42
CA GLU A 81 -5.09 -1.44 10.90
C GLU A 81 -5.04 -1.92 12.36
N ALA A 82 -3.92 -2.54 12.75
CA ALA A 82 -3.73 -3.12 14.07
C ALA A 82 -3.33 -2.10 15.13
N ALA A 83 -2.82 -0.94 14.73
CA ALA A 83 -2.62 0.20 15.59
C ALA A 83 -3.99 0.86 15.81
N PRO A 84 -4.63 0.72 17.00
CA PRO A 84 -5.67 1.67 17.34
C PRO A 84 -4.98 3.03 17.37
N THR A 85 -5.34 3.92 16.43
CA THR A 85 -4.96 5.33 16.47
C THR A 85 -5.22 5.82 17.89
N GLY A 86 -4.14 5.95 18.64
CA GLY A 86 -4.18 5.98 20.09
C GLY A 86 -3.24 7.07 20.58
N ALA A 87 -3.86 8.04 21.23
CA ALA A 87 -3.28 9.09 22.06
C ALA A 87 -2.83 10.38 21.34
N GLU A 88 -3.81 11.19 20.96
CA GLU A 88 -3.79 12.61 21.30
C GLU A 88 -4.42 12.69 22.71
N GLN A 89 -3.66 12.44 23.77
CA GLN A 89 -2.85 13.38 24.57
C GLN A 89 -3.72 14.50 25.16
N VAL A 90 -3.89 14.41 26.47
CA VAL A 90 -4.77 15.17 27.38
C VAL A 90 -4.39 16.65 27.46
#